data_AF-A0A1G8IKH0-F1
#
_entry.id   AF-A0A1G8IKH0-F1
#
_cell.length_a   1.000
_cell.length_b   1.000
_cell.length_c   1.000
_cell.angle_alpha   90.00
_cell.angle_beta   90.00
_cell.angle_gamma   90.00
#
_symmetry.space_group_name_H-M   'P 1'
#
loop_
_entity.id
_entity.type
_entity.pdbx_description
1 polymer ?
#
loop_
_entity_poly.entity_id
_entity_poly.type
_entity_poly.pdbx_seq_one_letter_code
_entity_poly.pdbx_strand_id
1 'polypeptide(L)' 'MKKKKKVVKRNDLKLRRQYEAGELSAEEFLDKLFNSNDADRKRKRIEEKNSKTTKSLQKA' A
#
# COMPACT_ATOMS: atom_id res chain seq x y z
N MET A 1 -20.89 -19.95 11.38
CA MET A 1 -20.58 -19.14 10.17
C MET A 1 -19.12 -19.33 9.78
N LYS A 2 -18.82 -20.00 8.65
CA LYS A 2 -17.43 -20.16 8.18
C LYS A 2 -16.91 -18.79 7.72
N LYS A 3 -15.89 -18.24 8.40
CA LYS A 3 -15.22 -16.99 7.98
C LYS A 3 -14.69 -17.20 6.57
N LYS A 4 -15.26 -16.51 5.57
CA LYS A 4 -14.72 -16.49 4.20
C LYS A 4 -13.30 -15.95 4.29
N LYS A 5 -12.29 -16.82 4.13
CA LYS A 5 -10.89 -16.42 4.04
C LYS A 5 -10.79 -15.47 2.84
N LYS A 6 -10.61 -14.17 3.10
CA LYS A 6 -10.35 -13.21 2.02
C LYS A 6 -9.09 -13.67 1.33
N VAL A 7 -9.21 -14.14 0.08
CA VAL A 7 -8.06 -14.40 -0.77
C VAL A 7 -7.48 -13.03 -1.10
N VAL A 8 -6.54 -12.59 -0.25
CA VAL A 8 -5.76 -11.40 -0.55
C VAL A 8 -4.94 -11.76 -1.79
N LYS A 9 -5.24 -11.13 -2.93
CA LYS A 9 -4.43 -11.28 -4.14
C LYS A 9 -3.01 -10.87 -3.77
N ARG A 10 -2.11 -11.86 -3.68
CA ARG A 10 -0.72 -11.69 -3.31
C ARG A 10 0.07 -11.15 -4.49
N ASN A 11 -0.06 -9.86 -4.77
CA ASN A 11 0.72 -9.17 -5.80
C ASN A 11 2.23 -9.21 -5.48
N ASP A 12 2.59 -9.33 -4.20
CA ASP A 12 3.94 -9.56 -3.66
C ASP A 12 4.60 -10.82 -4.23
N LEU A 13 3.83 -11.89 -4.45
CA LEU A 13 4.38 -13.17 -4.92
C LEU A 13 4.77 -13.14 -6.39
N LYS A 14 4.02 -12.38 -7.22
CA LYS A 14 4.38 -12.15 -8.62
C LYS A 14 5.63 -11.27 -8.70
N LEU A 15 5.65 -10.17 -7.94
CA LEU A 15 6.75 -9.23 -7.93
C LEU A 15 8.07 -9.88 -7.50
N ARG A 16 8.01 -10.74 -6.48
CA ARG A 16 9.18 -11.49 -6.00
C ARG A 16 9.74 -12.44 -7.07
N ARG A 17 8.89 -13.15 -7.82
CA ARG A 17 9.34 -14.02 -8.91
C ARG A 17 10.05 -13.23 -10.01
N GLN A 18 9.58 -12.02 -10.32
CA GLN A 18 10.22 -11.16 -11.33
C GLN A 18 11.60 -10.70 -10.87
N TYR A 19 11.77 -10.38 -9.59
CA TYR A 19 13.08 -10.07 -9.01
C TYR A 19 14.02 -11.28 -9.03
N GLU A 20 13.54 -12.45 -8.58
CA GLU A 20 14.35 -13.69 -8.58
C GLU A 20 14.72 -14.16 -9.99
N ALA A 21 13.89 -13.86 -11.00
CA ALA A 21 14.17 -14.13 -12.40
C ALA A 21 15.13 -13.11 -13.05
N GLY A 22 15.52 -12.05 -12.33
CA GLY A 22 16.37 -10.97 -12.86
C GLY A 22 15.65 -10.00 -13.80
N GLU A 23 14.32 -10.07 -13.90
CA GLU A 23 13.50 -9.14 -14.72
C GLU A 23 13.37 -7.76 -14.07
N LEU A 24 13.65 -7.64 -12.76
CA LEU A 24 13.66 -6.40 -12.01
C LEU A 24 14.99 -6.23 -11.30
N SER A 25 15.48 -5.00 -11.28
CA SER A 25 16.56 -4.64 -10.37
C SER A 25 16.07 -4.65 -8.91
N ALA A 26 17.01 -4.68 -7.95
CA ALA A 26 16.66 -4.60 -6.53
C ALA A 26 15.90 -3.29 -6.20
N GLU A 27 16.30 -2.18 -6.81
CA GLU A 27 15.60 -0.89 -6.65
C GLU A 27 14.18 -0.94 -7.21
N GLU A 28 13.99 -1.46 -8.43
CA GLU A 28 12.66 -1.55 -9.04
C GLU A 28 11.73 -2.51 -8.28
N PHE A 29 12.29 -3.58 -7.71
CA PHE A 29 11.54 -4.51 -6.87
C PHE A 29 11.07 -3.82 -5.60
N LEU A 30 11.97 -3.12 -4.88
CA LEU A 30 11.62 -2.39 -3.66
C LEU A 30 10.63 -1.27 -3.95
N ASP A 31 10.84 -0.52 -5.02
CA ASP A 31 9.95 0.55 -5.45
C ASP A 31 8.54 0.01 -5.73
N LYS A 32 8.40 -1.06 -6.52
CA LYS A 32 7.08 -1.66 -6.80
C LYS A 32 6.46 -2.33 -5.57
N LEU A 33 7.27 -2.84 -4.64
CA LEU A 33 6.82 -3.50 -3.42
C LEU A 33 6.23 -2.48 -2.43
N PHE A 34 6.87 -1.31 -2.30
CA PHE A 34 6.52 -0.29 -1.30
C PHE A 34 5.72 0.89 -1.87
N ASN A 35 5.93 1.28 -3.13
CA ASN A 35 5.20 2.34 -3.84
C ASN A 35 4.01 1.81 -4.66
N SER A 36 3.40 0.70 -4.23
CA SER A 36 2.10 0.31 -4.81
C SER A 36 1.07 1.44 -4.61
N ASN A 37 0.20 1.66 -5.60
CA ASN A 37 -0.91 2.63 -5.54
C ASN A 37 -1.73 2.55 -4.23
N ASP A 38 -1.70 1.41 -3.54
CA ASP A 38 -2.36 1.23 -2.24
C ASP A 38 -1.65 1.94 -1.08
N ALA A 39 -0.32 2.05 -1.12
CA ALA A 39 0.44 2.84 -0.15
C ALA A 39 0.16 4.34 -0.30
N ASP A 40 0.15 4.86 -1.53
CA ASP A 40 -0.22 6.26 -1.81
C ASP A 40 -1.69 6.54 -1.43
N ARG A 41 -2.62 5.61 -1.74
CA ARG A 41 -4.03 5.71 -1.28
C ARG A 41 -4.17 5.72 0.24
N LYS A 42 -3.39 4.90 0.95
CA LYS A 42 -3.38 4.91 2.42
C LYS A 42 -2.82 6.22 2.95
N ARG A 43 -1.72 6.73 2.36
CA ARG A 43 -1.12 8.02 2.72
C ARG A 43 -2.14 9.16 2.57
N LYS A 44 -2.77 9.28 1.39
CA LYS A 44 -3.81 10.28 1.12
C LYS A 44 -4.97 10.21 2.11
N ARG A 45 -5.45 9.00 2.46
CA ARG A 45 -6.52 8.85 3.47
C ARG A 45 -6.10 9.29 4.86
N ILE A 46 -4.84 9.09 5.25
CA ILE A 46 -4.31 9.55 6.54
C ILE A 46 -4.20 11.08 6.53
N GLU A 47 -3.67 11.67 5.46
CA GLU A 47 -3.60 13.13 5.27
C GLU A 47 -5.00 13.77 5.33
N GLU A 48 -5.99 13.19 4.63
CA GLU A 48 -7.38 13.64 4.67
C GLU A 48 -7.96 13.60 6.08
N LYS A 49 -7.73 12.52 6.84
CA LYS A 49 -8.18 12.41 8.23
C LYS A 49 -7.54 13.46 9.13
N ASN A 50 -6.23 13.62 9.03
CA ASN A 50 -5.48 14.60 9.81
C ASN A 50 -5.95 16.02 9.52
N SER A 51 -6.22 16.35 8.24
CA SER A 51 -6.72 17.67 7.85
C SER A 51 -8.11 18.00 8.43
N LYS A 52 -8.97 16.99 8.63
CA LYS A 52 -10.29 17.17 9.28
C LYS A 52 -10.12 17.40 10.77
N THR A 53 -9.25 16.65 11.42
CA THR A 53 -8.97 16.78 12.86
C THR A 53 -8.32 18.12 13.19
N THR A 54 -7.36 18.60 12.39
CA THR A 54 -6.73 19.91 12.60
C THR A 54 -7.72 21.06 12.38
N LYS A 55 -8.60 20.96 11.37
CA LYS A 55 -9.68 21.96 11.17
C LYS A 55 -10.70 21.99 12.30
N SER A 56 -11.01 20.85 12.92
CA SER A 56 -11.90 20.84 14.10
C SER A 56 -11.22 21.42 15.34
N LEU A 57 -9.90 21.23 15.49
CA LEU A 57 -9.12 21.77 16.60
C LEU A 57 -8.93 23.29 16.51
N GLN A 58 -8.85 23.86 15.31
CA GLN A 58 -8.75 25.32 15.11
C GLN A 58 -10.08 26.08 15.31
N LYS A 59 -11.21 25.36 15.36
CA LYS A 59 -12.56 25.94 15.58
C LYS A 59 -13.05 25.84 17.02
N ALA A 60 -12.36 25.07 17.87
CA ALA A 60 -12.64 24.92 19.29
C ALA A 60 -11.80 25.94 20.08
#